data_AF-A0A961I1F7-F1
#
_entry.id   AF-A0A961I1F7-F1
#
_cell.length_a   1.000
_cell.length_b   1.000
_cell.length_c   1.000
_cell.angle_alpha   90.00
_cell.angle_beta   90.00
_cell.angle_gamma   90.00
#
_symmetry.space_group_name_H-M   'P 1'
#
loop_
_entity.id
_entity.type
_entity.pdbx_description
1 polymer ?
#
loop_
_entity_poly.entity_id
_entity_poly.type
_entity_poly.pdbx_seq_one_letter_code
_entity_poly.pdbx_strand_id
1 'polypeptide(L)' 'MNGKIGAATLAVGLIGLAQSAGADTLRLLTWGGYAPANVVEMFETETGHTVEVTLS' A
#
# COMPACT_ATOMS: atom_id res chain seq x y z
N MET A 1 11.65 -26.10 32.06
CA MET A 1 10.68 -25.93 30.94
C MET A 1 10.49 -24.45 30.55
N ASN A 2 11.49 -23.59 30.79
CA ASN A 2 11.30 -22.14 30.88
C ASN A 2 11.78 -21.36 29.64
N GLY A 3 12.52 -22.00 28.72
CA GLY A 3 12.98 -21.37 27.47
C GLY A 3 11.93 -21.31 26.35
N LYS A 4 10.87 -22.13 26.43
CA LYS A 4 9.80 -22.18 25.42
C LYS A 4 8.81 -21.01 25.56
N ILE A 5 8.66 -20.47 26.78
CA ILE A 5 7.76 -19.32 27.04
C ILE A 5 8.41 -18.02 26.52
N GLY A 6 9.72 -17.84 26.67
CA GLY A 6 10.43 -16.66 26.13
C GLY A 6 10.43 -16.59 24.60
N ALA A 7 10.57 -17.73 23.92
CA ALA A 7 10.51 -17.80 22.46
C ALA A 7 9.08 -17.55 21.92
N ALA A 8 8.05 -18.00 22.63
CA ALA A 8 6.66 -17.78 22.24
C ALA A 8 6.25 -16.28 22.36
N THR A 9 6.72 -15.57 23.38
CA THR A 9 6.44 -14.13 23.55
C THR A 9 7.13 -13.27 22.47
N LEU A 10 8.33 -13.64 22.04
CA LEU A 10 9.05 -12.90 20.99
C LEU A 10 8.40 -13.08 19.60
N ALA A 11 7.84 -14.26 19.32
CA ALA A 11 7.15 -14.53 18.06
C ALA A 11 5.84 -13.73 17.89
N VAL A 12 5.12 -13.45 18.98
CA VAL A 12 3.90 -12.62 18.96
C VAL A 12 4.22 -11.14 18.72
N GLY A 13 5.37 -10.65 19.19
CA GLY A 13 5.79 -9.26 19.00
C GLY A 13 6.10 -8.87 17.55
N LEU A 14 6.52 -9.83 16.72
CA LEU A 14 6.88 -9.59 15.31
C LEU A 14 5.66 -9.41 14.39
N ILE A 15 4.49 -9.93 14.77
CA ILE A 15 3.27 -9.84 13.96
C ILE A 15 2.69 -8.41 13.97
N GLY A 16 2.88 -7.67 15.07
CA GLY A 16 2.42 -6.28 15.21
C GLY A 16 3.24 -5.23 14.45
N LEU A 17 4.38 -5.61 13.87
CA LEU A 17 5.27 -4.73 13.10
C LEU A 17 4.98 -4.77 11.59
N ALA A 18 4.09 -5.65 11.13
CA ALA A 18 3.60 -5.65 9.76
C ALA A 18 2.59 -4.50 9.58
N GLN A 19 3.04 -3.26 9.70
CA GLN A 19 2.25 -2.12 9.28
C GLN A 19 2.14 -2.20 7.75
N SER A 20 0.92 -2.33 7.24
CA SER A 20 0.67 -2.18 5.81
C SER A 20 1.11 -0.77 5.42
N ALA A 21 2.16 -0.66 4.61
CA ALA A 21 2.53 0.59 3.98
C ALA A 21 1.44 0.93 2.94
N GLY A 22 0.35 1.54 3.40
CA GLY A 22 -0.69 2.09 2.55
C GLY A 22 -0.27 3.49 2.14
N ALA A 23 -0.10 3.72 0.84
CA ALA A 23 0.04 5.07 0.30
C ALA A 23 -1.36 5.55 -0.11
N ASP A 24 -1.80 6.68 0.42
CA ASP A 24 -3.08 7.28 0.04
C ASP A 24 -3.06 7.82 -1.40
N THR A 25 -1.87 8.06 -1.96
CA THR A 25 -1.66 8.56 -3.32
C THR A 25 -0.77 7.63 -4.15
N LEU A 26 -1.27 7.21 -5.30
CA LEU A 26 -0.51 6.56 -6.37
C LEU A 26 0.12 7.62 -7.28
N ARG A 27 1.45 7.71 -7.30
CA ARG A 27 2.20 8.61 -8.20
C ARG A 27 2.55 7.88 -9.50
N LEU A 28 1.84 8.20 -10.59
CA LEU A 28 1.94 7.51 -11.87
C LEU A 28 2.80 8.29 -12.86
N LEU A 29 4.00 7.77 -13.16
CA LEU A 29 4.84 8.24 -14.25
C LEU A 29 4.42 7.55 -15.54
N THR A 30 4.01 8.33 -16.55
CA THR A 30 3.46 7.77 -17.79
C THR A 30 3.64 8.69 -18.98
N TRP A 31 3.14 8.28 -20.14
CA TRP A 31 3.16 9.04 -21.39
C TRP A 31 1.76 9.58 -21.72
N GLY A 32 1.68 10.53 -22.65
CA GLY A 32 0.41 11.09 -23.10
C GLY A 32 -0.55 9.99 -23.61
N GLY A 33 -1.80 10.03 -23.13
CA GLY A 33 -2.84 9.08 -23.54
C GLY A 33 -2.88 7.74 -22.80
N TYR A 34 -1.88 7.43 -21.95
CA TYR A 34 -1.84 6.17 -21.18
C TYR A 34 -2.59 6.21 -19.84
N ALA A 35 -2.95 7.40 -19.35
CA ALA A 35 -3.82 7.58 -18.19
C ALA A 35 -5.11 8.32 -18.61
N PRO A 36 -6.09 7.63 -19.24
CA PRO A 36 -7.39 8.22 -19.54
C PRO A 36 -8.11 8.64 -18.24
N ALA A 37 -8.72 9.83 -18.24
CA ALA A 37 -9.36 10.40 -17.06
C ALA A 37 -10.45 9.48 -16.45
N ASN A 38 -11.25 8.82 -17.30
CA ASN A 38 -12.32 7.93 -16.86
C ASN A 38 -11.78 6.67 -16.14
N VAL A 39 -10.58 6.20 -16.49
CA VAL A 39 -9.94 5.05 -15.84
C VAL A 39 -9.35 5.46 -14.51
N VAL A 40 -8.76 6.65 -14.44
CA VAL A 40 -8.27 7.24 -13.18
C VAL A 40 -9.42 7.43 -12.19
N GLU A 41 -10.51 8.07 -12.60
CA GLU A 41 -11.69 8.29 -11.76
C GLU A 41 -12.31 6.99 -11.25
N MET A 42 -12.42 5.98 -12.12
CA MET A 42 -12.88 4.65 -11.73
C MET A 42 -11.95 4.01 -10.69
N PHE A 43 -10.63 4.11 -10.87
CA PHE A 43 -9.66 3.60 -9.90
C PHE A 43 -9.79 4.30 -8.54
N GLU A 44 -9.89 5.62 -8.51
CA GLU A 44 -10.03 6.38 -7.25
C GLU A 44 -11.32 6.02 -6.52
N THR A 45 -12.42 5.86 -7.26
CA THR A 45 -13.73 5.49 -6.70
C THR A 45 -13.72 4.08 -6.08
N GLU A 46 -13.13 3.11 -6.77
CA GLU A 46 -13.14 1.71 -6.33
C GLU A 46 -12.14 1.43 -5.21
N THR A 47 -11.04 2.18 -5.16
CA THR A 47 -9.95 1.92 -4.23
C THR A 47 -9.88 2.90 -3.06
N GLY A 48 -10.46 4.10 -3.21
CA GLY A 48 -10.31 5.20 -2.25
C GLY A 48 -8.93 5.85 -2.25
N HIS A 49 -8.05 5.49 -3.19
CA HIS A 49 -6.72 6.09 -3.34
C HIS A 49 -6.74 7.22 -4.38
N THR A 50 -5.95 8.27 -4.18
CA THR A 50 -5.75 9.35 -5.17
C THR A 50 -4.70 8.97 -6.21
N VAL A 51 -4.81 9.45 -7.44
CA VAL A 51 -3.79 9.27 -8.48
C VAL A 51 -3.19 10.61 -8.90
N GLU A 52 -1.86 10.71 -8.84
CA GLU A 52 -1.09 11.85 -9.33
C GLU A 52 -0.35 11.46 -10.60
N VAL A 53 -0.78 11.98 -11.75
CA VAL A 53 -0.16 11.66 -13.06
C VAL A 53 0.96 12.66 -13.38
N THR A 54 2.13 12.13 -13.68
CA THR A 54 3.28 12.89 -14.20
C THR A 54 3.69 12.35 -15.57
N LEU A 55 3.84 13.23 -16.56
CA LEU A 55 4.24 12.86 -17.91
C LEU A 55 5.77 12.84 -18.05
N SER A 56 6.31 11.84 -18.76
CA SER A 56 7.74 11.73 -19.14
C SER A 56 8.04 12.24 -20.54
#